data_AF-A0A966KC72-F1
#
_entry.id   AF-A0A966KC72-F1
#
_cell.length_a   1.000
_cell.length_b   1.000
_cell.length_c   1.000
_cell.angle_alpha   90.00
_cell.angle_beta   90.00
_cell.angle_gamma   90.00
#
_symmetry.space_group_name_H-M   'P 1'
#
loop_
_entity.id
_entity.type
_entity.pdbx_description
1 polymer ?
#
loop_
_entity_poly.entity_id
_entity_poly.type
_entity_poly.pdbx_seq_one_letter_code
_entity_poly.pdbx_strand_id
1 'polypeptide(L)'
;MSENILTYFEQIKAQGLSIDITRGKPDAYQLDLANELLSMNVEPFDGDVDLRNYGEPFGIQDARILGSDLLSAPVDNVITGEQSSLMLTYQMILSKYLFAKSLPWKDIEAPKFICPVPGFDRHFRMLEDFGIEMITVPLVEDGVDLDVLSDALQT
;
A
#
# COMPACT_ATOMS: atom_id res chain seq x y z
N MET A 1 -3.49 8.98 -42.39
CA MET A 1 -3.35 8.43 -41.02
C MET A 1 -4.56 8.76 -40.15
N SER A 2 -5.09 10.00 -40.21
CA SER A 2 -6.30 10.44 -39.48
C SER A 2 -7.60 9.70 -39.86
N GLU A 3 -7.87 9.47 -41.14
CA GLU A 3 -9.11 8.80 -41.59
C GLU A 3 -9.22 7.33 -41.13
N ASN A 4 -8.09 6.63 -41.03
CA ASN A 4 -8.04 5.24 -40.57
C ASN A 4 -8.40 5.14 -39.07
N ILE A 5 -7.87 6.06 -38.24
CA ILE A 5 -8.17 6.11 -36.79
C ILE A 5 -9.66 6.42 -36.56
N LEU A 6 -10.22 7.38 -37.29
CA LEU A 6 -11.64 7.72 -37.17
C LEU A 6 -12.54 6.54 -37.57
N THR A 7 -12.20 5.86 -38.67
CA THR A 7 -12.91 4.66 -39.11
C THR A 7 -12.87 3.56 -38.05
N TYR A 8 -11.70 3.30 -37.46
CA TYR A 8 -11.52 2.30 -36.40
C TYR A 8 -12.28 2.66 -35.12
N PHE A 9 -12.27 3.93 -34.71
CA PHE A 9 -13.03 4.41 -33.56
C PHE A 9 -14.55 4.22 -33.75
N GLU A 10 -15.09 4.60 -34.91
CA GLU A 10 -16.52 4.40 -35.19
C GLU A 10 -16.90 2.92 -35.24
N GLN A 11 -16.02 2.04 -35.75
CA GLN A 11 -16.21 0.58 -35.71
C GLN A 11 -16.27 0.04 -34.27
N ILE A 12 -15.40 0.51 -33.36
CA ILE A 12 -15.43 0.12 -31.95
C ILE A 12 -16.69 0.65 -31.27
N LYS A 13 -17.00 1.93 -31.48
CA LYS A 13 -18.19 2.57 -30.90
C LYS A 13 -19.48 1.88 -31.31
N ALA A 14 -19.59 1.46 -32.58
CA ALA A 14 -20.75 0.74 -33.11
C ALA A 14 -20.97 -0.63 -32.45
N GLN A 15 -19.97 -1.21 -31.78
CA GLN A 15 -20.11 -2.47 -31.05
C GLN A 15 -20.83 -2.30 -29.70
N GLY A 16 -21.02 -1.07 -29.20
CA GLY A 16 -21.75 -0.84 -27.95
C GLY A 16 -21.11 -1.50 -26.73
N LEU A 17 -19.78 -1.61 -26.70
CA LEU A 17 -19.05 -2.32 -25.65
C LEU A 17 -19.27 -1.68 -24.27
N SER A 18 -19.42 -2.53 -23.25
CA SER A 18 -19.46 -2.14 -21.84
C SER A 18 -18.33 -2.87 -21.10
N ILE A 19 -17.12 -2.29 -21.17
CA ILE A 19 -15.90 -2.87 -20.63
C ILE A 19 -15.31 -1.91 -19.59
N ASP A 20 -14.96 -2.44 -18.42
CA ASP A 20 -14.32 -1.71 -17.33
C ASP A 20 -12.92 -2.25 -17.05
N ILE A 21 -11.91 -1.44 -17.36
CA ILE A 21 -10.48 -1.71 -17.17
C ILE A 21 -9.89 -1.01 -15.94
N THR A 22 -10.72 -0.51 -15.01
CA THR A 22 -10.27 0.34 -13.88
C THR A 22 -10.02 -0.43 -12.58
N ARG A 23 -10.42 -1.70 -12.51
CA ARG A 23 -10.50 -2.46 -11.26
C ARG A 23 -9.19 -3.20 -10.96
N GLY A 24 -8.32 -2.60 -10.15
CA GLY A 24 -7.12 -3.24 -9.59
C GLY A 24 -7.41 -4.19 -8.44
N LYS A 25 -8.29 -5.19 -8.66
CA LYS A 25 -8.64 -6.21 -7.66
C LYS A 25 -8.59 -7.62 -8.28
N PRO A 26 -8.38 -8.66 -7.47
CA PRO A 26 -8.40 -10.04 -7.97
C PRO A 26 -9.72 -10.39 -8.64
N ASP A 27 -9.66 -11.27 -9.64
CA ASP A 27 -10.86 -11.86 -10.24
C ASP A 27 -11.45 -12.98 -9.36
N ALA A 28 -12.65 -13.46 -9.71
CA ALA A 28 -13.35 -14.47 -8.91
C ALA A 28 -12.59 -15.79 -8.77
N TYR A 29 -11.94 -16.27 -9.83
CA TYR A 29 -11.16 -17.51 -9.80
C TYR A 29 -9.91 -17.38 -8.93
N GLN A 30 -9.30 -16.19 -8.89
CA GLN A 30 -8.21 -15.92 -7.96
C GLN A 30 -8.69 -15.94 -6.49
N LEU A 31 -9.89 -15.44 -6.22
CA LEU A 31 -10.48 -15.50 -4.88
C LEU A 31 -10.84 -16.94 -4.49
N ASP A 32 -11.27 -17.77 -5.44
CA ASP A 32 -11.65 -19.16 -5.18
C ASP A 32 -10.49 -20.01 -4.63
N LEU A 33 -9.24 -19.65 -4.94
CA LEU A 33 -8.05 -20.30 -4.39
C LEU A 33 -7.98 -20.25 -2.86
N ALA A 34 -8.65 -19.28 -2.24
CA ALA A 34 -8.64 -19.07 -0.79
C ALA A 34 -9.92 -19.57 -0.09
N ASN A 35 -10.87 -20.20 -0.80
CA ASN A 35 -12.16 -20.60 -0.22
C ASN A 35 -12.03 -21.57 0.97
N GLU A 36 -10.99 -22.41 1.00
CA GLU A 36 -10.75 -23.33 2.12
C GLU A 36 -10.54 -22.57 3.45
N LEU A 37 -9.89 -21.39 3.40
CA LEU A 37 -9.67 -20.54 4.57
C LEU A 37 -10.98 -20.09 5.25
N LEU A 38 -12.09 -20.06 4.53
CA LEU A 38 -13.40 -19.66 5.07
C LEU A 38 -14.04 -20.74 5.95
N SER A 39 -13.61 -22.00 5.82
CA SER A 39 -14.24 -23.15 6.47
C SER A 39 -13.27 -24.05 7.22
N MET A 40 -11.97 -23.75 7.17
CA MET A 40 -10.95 -24.52 7.87
C MET A 40 -11.13 -24.44 9.39
N ASN A 41 -10.79 -25.52 10.08
CA ASN A 41 -10.66 -25.50 11.52
C ASN A 41 -9.39 -24.72 11.89
N VAL A 42 -9.52 -23.80 12.84
CA VAL A 42 -8.39 -23.03 13.37
C VAL A 42 -8.11 -23.53 14.78
N GLU A 43 -6.87 -23.94 15.03
CA GLU A 43 -6.43 -24.32 16.38
C GLU A 43 -6.50 -23.10 17.30
N PRO A 44 -7.28 -23.15 18.40
CA PRO A 44 -7.46 -21.99 19.26
C PRO A 44 -6.26 -21.70 20.16
N PHE A 45 -5.25 -22.58 20.17
CA PHE A 45 -4.05 -22.45 20.99
C PHE A 45 -2.79 -22.55 20.14
N ASP A 46 -1.82 -21.71 20.47
CA ASP A 46 -0.43 -21.80 20.02
C ASP A 46 0.47 -22.02 21.24
N GLY A 47 0.95 -23.26 21.42
CA GLY A 47 1.57 -23.70 22.67
C GLY A 47 0.63 -23.52 23.87
N ASP A 48 1.03 -22.68 24.82
CA ASP A 48 0.26 -22.36 26.03
C ASP A 48 -0.62 -21.10 25.88
N VAL A 49 -0.64 -20.47 24.70
CA VAL A 49 -1.36 -19.21 24.44
C VAL A 49 -2.74 -19.48 23.83
N ASP A 50 -3.82 -18.97 24.43
CA ASP A 50 -5.17 -19.00 23.85
C ASP A 50 -5.38 -17.81 22.91
N LEU A 51 -5.40 -18.07 21.60
CA LEU A 51 -5.50 -17.06 20.53
C LEU A 51 -6.85 -16.32 20.51
N ARG A 52 -7.86 -16.80 21.27
CA ARG A 52 -9.20 -16.19 21.33
C ARG A 52 -9.29 -15.07 22.37
N ASN A 53 -8.20 -14.80 23.11
CA ASN A 53 -8.15 -13.80 24.16
C ASN A 53 -7.13 -12.69 23.84
N TYR A 54 -7.09 -11.65 24.67
CA TYR A 54 -6.12 -10.56 24.51
C TYR A 54 -4.67 -11.08 24.56
N GLY A 55 -3.81 -10.51 23.71
CA GLY A 55 -2.44 -11.00 23.56
C GLY A 55 -1.52 -10.10 22.74
N GLU A 56 -0.46 -10.72 22.23
CA GLU A 56 0.76 -10.17 21.63
C GLU A 56 0.56 -8.93 20.72
N PRO A 57 1.06 -7.74 21.11
CA PRO A 57 0.96 -6.51 20.31
C PRO A 57 1.60 -6.56 18.93
N PHE A 58 2.59 -7.43 18.70
CA PHE A 58 3.27 -7.55 17.41
C PHE A 58 2.58 -8.54 16.45
N GLY A 59 1.50 -9.19 16.89
CA GLY A 59 0.81 -10.23 16.14
C GLY A 59 1.33 -11.63 16.46
N ILE A 60 0.57 -12.64 16.04
CA ILE A 60 0.85 -14.05 16.35
C ILE A 60 2.22 -14.48 15.78
N GLN A 61 2.94 -15.31 16.55
CA GLN A 61 4.33 -15.67 16.24
C GLN A 61 4.45 -16.39 14.89
N ASP A 62 3.57 -17.35 14.60
CA ASP A 62 3.58 -18.10 13.34
C ASP A 62 3.42 -17.20 12.10
N ALA A 63 2.55 -16.19 12.17
CA ALA A 63 2.37 -15.23 11.07
C ALA A 63 3.60 -14.34 10.87
N ARG A 64 4.30 -13.98 11.95
CA ARG A 64 5.56 -13.23 11.89
C ARG A 64 6.70 -14.07 11.31
N ILE A 65 6.76 -15.36 11.64
CA ILE A 65 7.72 -16.30 11.03
C ILE A 65 7.44 -16.44 9.52
N LEU A 66 6.18 -16.64 9.14
CA LEU A 66 5.79 -16.67 7.72
C LEU A 66 6.18 -15.37 7.00
N GLY A 67 5.91 -14.21 7.61
CA GLY A 67 6.30 -12.92 7.06
C GLY A 67 7.81 -12.72 6.95
N SER A 68 8.57 -13.19 7.96
CA SER A 68 10.04 -13.21 7.97
C SER A 68 10.59 -13.99 6.78
N ASP A 69 10.05 -15.18 6.54
CA ASP A 69 10.46 -16.02 5.42
C ASP A 69 10.11 -15.38 4.06
N LEU A 70 8.88 -14.86 3.92
CA LEU A 70 8.41 -14.21 2.69
C LEU A 70 9.21 -12.94 2.34
N LEU A 71 9.54 -12.14 3.35
CA LEU A 71 10.24 -10.86 3.17
C LEU A 71 11.76 -10.99 3.25
N SER A 72 12.28 -12.18 3.58
CA SER A 72 13.71 -12.40 3.85
C SER A 72 14.27 -11.40 4.87
N ALA A 73 13.53 -11.19 5.96
CA ALA A 73 13.85 -10.21 7.00
C ALA A 73 13.84 -10.88 8.39
N PRO A 74 14.65 -10.42 9.36
CA PRO A 74 14.61 -10.97 10.72
C PRO A 74 13.21 -10.90 11.33
N VAL A 75 12.76 -11.96 12.00
CA VAL A 75 11.44 -12.03 12.64
C VAL A 75 11.18 -10.88 13.62
N ASP A 76 12.22 -10.40 14.31
CA ASP A 76 12.14 -9.27 15.23
C ASP A 76 11.80 -7.93 14.53
N ASN A 77 11.95 -7.86 13.21
CA ASN A 77 11.57 -6.71 12.39
C ASN A 77 10.20 -6.85 11.72
N VAL A 78 9.51 -7.98 11.93
CA VAL A 78 8.21 -8.28 11.31
C VAL A 78 7.11 -8.13 12.35
N ILE A 79 6.10 -7.33 12.00
CA ILE A 79 4.83 -7.24 12.73
C ILE A 79 3.70 -7.78 11.84
N THR A 80 2.72 -8.43 12.45
CA THR A 80 1.49 -8.84 11.76
C THR A 80 0.33 -8.05 12.35
N GLY A 81 -0.32 -7.25 11.50
CA GLY A 81 -1.50 -6.48 11.88
C GLY A 81 -2.78 -7.03 11.25
N GLU A 82 -3.81 -6.19 11.26
CA GLU A 82 -5.11 -6.47 10.66
C GLU A 82 -5.07 -6.51 9.11
N GLN A 83 -6.22 -6.71 8.48
CA GLN A 83 -6.39 -6.94 7.03
C GLN A 83 -5.98 -5.79 6.08
N SER A 84 -5.39 -4.69 6.57
CA SER A 84 -5.08 -3.51 5.75
C SER A 84 -3.73 -2.90 6.09
N SER A 85 -2.74 -3.12 5.22
CA SER A 85 -1.45 -2.42 5.29
C SER A 85 -1.61 -0.91 5.14
N LEU A 86 -2.57 -0.43 4.32
CA LEU A 86 -2.85 0.99 4.18
C LEU A 86 -3.29 1.64 5.50
N MET A 87 -4.04 0.91 6.34
CA MET A 87 -4.42 1.39 7.67
C MET A 87 -3.20 1.54 8.57
N LEU A 88 -2.29 0.55 8.56
CA LEU A 88 -1.03 0.63 9.31
C LEU A 88 -0.17 1.80 8.83
N THR A 89 -0.06 2.01 7.52
CA THR A 89 0.64 3.16 6.93
C THR A 89 0.02 4.48 7.38
N TYR A 90 -1.30 4.59 7.33
CA TYR A 90 -2.01 5.80 7.76
C TYR A 90 -1.79 6.09 9.25
N GLN A 91 -1.91 5.08 10.11
CA GLN A 91 -1.66 5.22 11.55
C GLN A 91 -0.21 5.61 11.84
N MET A 92 0.75 5.07 11.09
CA MET A 92 2.16 5.44 11.20
C MET A 92 2.38 6.92 10.84
N ILE A 93 1.83 7.38 9.71
CA ILE A 93 1.90 8.79 9.30
C ILE A 93 1.18 9.70 10.31
N LEU A 94 -0.02 9.33 10.76
CA LEU A 94 -0.76 10.05 11.80
C LEU A 94 0.04 10.17 13.09
N SER A 95 0.70 9.09 13.52
CA SER A 95 1.56 9.09 14.70
C SER A 95 2.74 10.05 14.55
N LYS A 96 3.36 10.14 13.36
CA LYS A 96 4.41 11.13 13.10
C LYS A 96 3.87 12.56 13.09
N TYR A 97 2.71 12.75 12.47
CA TYR A 97 2.06 14.05 12.40
C TYR A 97 1.72 14.61 13.78
N LEU A 98 1.19 13.78 14.67
CA LEU A 98 0.76 14.17 16.01
C LEU A 98 1.88 14.16 17.06
N PHE A 99 2.80 13.18 16.98
CA PHE A 99 3.67 12.80 18.11
C PHE A 99 5.12 12.51 17.73
N ALA A 100 5.59 12.86 16.52
CA ALA A 100 7.01 12.66 16.18
C ALA A 100 7.94 13.32 17.23
N LYS A 101 9.02 12.61 17.58
CA LYS A 101 10.04 13.12 18.49
C LYS A 101 10.89 14.19 17.81
N SER A 102 11.47 15.05 18.64
CA SER A 102 11.99 16.41 18.38
C SER A 102 10.95 17.44 17.91
N LEU A 103 10.12 17.15 16.91
CA LEU A 103 9.05 18.06 16.44
C LEU A 103 7.94 17.26 15.70
N PRO A 104 6.68 17.29 16.17
CA PRO A 104 5.55 16.73 15.44
C PRO A 104 5.35 17.40 14.07
N TRP A 105 4.96 16.66 13.03
CA TRP A 105 4.89 17.25 11.69
C TRP A 105 3.81 18.33 11.54
N LYS A 106 2.76 18.29 12.37
CA LYS A 106 1.75 19.36 12.43
C LYS A 106 2.32 20.73 12.81
N ASP A 107 3.49 20.74 13.46
CA ASP A 107 4.18 21.95 13.92
C ASP A 107 5.35 22.33 12.99
N ILE A 108 5.57 21.59 11.89
CA ILE A 108 6.52 21.94 10.83
C ILE A 108 5.87 22.97 9.90
N GLU A 109 6.58 24.03 9.59
CA GLU A 109 6.15 24.98 8.56
C GLU A 109 6.25 24.31 7.18
N ALA A 110 5.11 24.17 6.48
CA ALA A 110 5.01 23.56 5.14
C ALA A 110 5.72 22.17 5.05
N PRO A 111 5.22 21.12 5.73
CA PRO A 111 5.83 19.81 5.68
C PRO A 111 5.77 19.24 4.25
N LYS A 112 6.89 18.65 3.79
CA LYS A 112 7.05 18.08 2.45
C LYS A 112 7.26 16.56 2.50
N PHE A 113 6.85 15.84 1.46
CA PHE A 113 7.05 14.40 1.31
C PHE A 113 7.41 14.03 -0.13
N ILE A 114 8.45 13.23 -0.31
CA ILE A 114 8.90 12.78 -1.64
C ILE A 114 7.99 11.68 -2.16
N CYS A 115 7.48 11.87 -3.38
CA CYS A 115 6.50 11.01 -4.02
C CYS A 115 7.00 10.53 -5.39
N PRO A 116 7.44 9.27 -5.53
CA PRO A 116 7.75 8.70 -6.82
C PRO A 116 6.50 8.64 -7.74
N VAL A 117 6.65 9.03 -9.02
CA VAL A 117 5.55 9.07 -10.00
C VAL A 117 5.92 8.41 -11.34
N PRO A 118 4.96 7.73 -12.03
CA PRO A 118 3.57 7.43 -11.62
C PRO A 118 3.51 6.56 -10.35
N GLY A 119 2.56 6.81 -9.46
CA GLY A 119 2.52 6.14 -8.15
C GLY A 119 1.12 5.77 -7.68
N PHE A 120 0.97 5.53 -6.38
CA PHE A 120 -0.26 5.00 -5.80
C PHE A 120 -1.16 6.11 -5.22
N ASP A 121 -2.33 6.31 -5.84
CA ASP A 121 -3.31 7.35 -5.49
C ASP A 121 -3.68 7.40 -4.00
N ARG A 122 -3.79 6.24 -3.34
CA ARG A 122 -4.12 6.18 -1.91
C ARG A 122 -3.01 6.72 -1.01
N HIS A 123 -1.73 6.61 -1.42
CA HIS A 123 -0.63 7.26 -0.70
C HIS A 123 -0.72 8.78 -0.83
N PHE A 124 -1.01 9.28 -2.04
CA PHE A 124 -1.12 10.72 -2.29
C PHE A 124 -2.28 11.34 -1.51
N ARG A 125 -3.44 10.69 -1.52
CA ARG A 125 -4.61 11.13 -0.76
C ARG A 125 -4.34 11.18 0.75
N MET A 126 -3.64 10.20 1.29
CA MET A 126 -3.25 10.20 2.71
C MET A 126 -2.40 11.43 3.06
N LEU A 127 -1.45 11.83 2.20
CA LEU A 127 -0.62 13.01 2.44
C LEU A 127 -1.44 14.31 2.32
N GLU A 128 -2.37 14.37 1.36
CA GLU A 128 -3.31 15.48 1.18
C GLU A 128 -4.19 15.70 2.41
N ASP A 129 -4.69 14.64 3.05
CA ASP A 129 -5.50 14.73 4.28
C ASP A 129 -4.76 15.48 5.42
N PHE A 130 -3.43 15.44 5.44
CA PHE A 130 -2.58 16.10 6.43
C PHE A 130 -2.05 17.48 5.98
N GLY A 131 -2.37 17.91 4.76
CA GLY A 131 -1.83 19.14 4.17
C GLY A 131 -0.32 19.08 3.92
N ILE A 132 0.22 17.88 3.68
CA ILE A 132 1.63 17.67 3.39
C ILE A 132 1.89 17.91 1.89
N GLU A 133 2.82 18.81 1.58
CA GLU A 133 3.22 19.10 0.20
C GLU A 133 3.94 17.88 -0.41
N MET A 134 3.54 17.50 -1.62
CA MET A 134 4.12 16.35 -2.33
C MET A 134 5.16 16.82 -3.34
N ILE A 135 6.41 16.40 -3.16
CA ILE A 135 7.51 16.67 -4.09
C ILE A 135 7.67 15.46 -5.00
N THR A 136 7.36 15.61 -6.28
CA THR A 136 7.35 14.49 -7.22
C THR A 136 8.74 14.16 -7.75
N VAL A 137 9.09 12.88 -7.78
CA VAL A 137 10.34 12.37 -8.39
C VAL A 137 9.97 11.30 -9.41
N PRO A 138 10.54 11.28 -10.62
CA PRO A 138 10.15 10.30 -11.63
C PRO A 138 10.63 8.88 -11.27
N LEU A 139 9.80 7.89 -11.57
CA LEU A 139 10.22 6.50 -11.69
C LEU A 139 10.79 6.27 -13.10
N VAL A 140 12.05 5.85 -13.13
CA VAL A 140 12.80 5.38 -14.29
C VAL A 140 12.89 3.85 -14.27
N GLU A 141 13.54 3.25 -15.27
CA GLU A 141 13.61 1.79 -15.45
C GLU A 141 14.10 1.05 -14.18
N ASP A 142 15.11 1.59 -13.51
CA ASP A 142 15.72 0.99 -12.32
C ASP A 142 15.15 1.49 -10.98
N GLY A 143 14.06 2.26 -10.98
CA GLY A 143 13.42 2.79 -9.77
C GLY A 143 13.35 4.30 -9.74
N VAL A 144 13.67 4.92 -8.61
CA VAL A 144 13.60 6.39 -8.45
C VAL A 144 14.80 7.04 -9.14
N ASP A 145 14.58 8.10 -9.92
CA ASP A 145 15.67 8.92 -10.46
C ASP A 145 16.47 9.56 -9.30
N LEU A 146 17.72 9.11 -9.13
CA LEU A 146 18.55 9.50 -8.00
C LEU A 146 19.10 10.92 -8.10
N ASP A 147 19.28 11.44 -9.32
CA ASP A 147 19.74 12.81 -9.53
C ASP A 147 18.62 13.78 -9.14
N VAL A 148 17.39 13.53 -9.63
CA VAL A 148 16.21 14.32 -9.27
C VAL A 148 15.88 14.18 -7.78
N LEU A 149 16.03 12.98 -7.20
CA LEU A 149 15.86 12.75 -5.77
C LEU A 149 16.86 13.57 -4.94
N SER A 150 18.13 13.59 -5.35
CA SER A 150 19.18 14.35 -4.68
C SER A 150 18.88 15.85 -4.70
N ASP A 151 18.42 16.37 -5.83
CA ASP A 151 18.00 17.77 -5.94
C ASP A 151 16.78 18.08 -5.06
N ALA A 152 15.79 17.18 -5.02
CA ALA A 152 14.60 17.33 -4.18
C ALA A 152 14.91 17.36 -2.67
N LEU A 153 15.90 16.59 -2.22
CA LEU A 153 16.34 16.54 -0.81
C LEU A 153 17.02 17.84 -0.33
N GLN A 154 17.40 18.73 -1.24
CA GLN A 154 17.99 20.03 -0.91
C GLN A 154 16.94 21.15 -0.75
N THR A 155 15.66 20.87 -1.00
CA THR A 155 14.53 21.82 -0.96
C THR A 155 13.71 21.74 0.33
#